data_AF-A0A946Y5F7-F1
#
_entry.id   AF-A0A946Y5F7-F1
#
_cell.length_a   1.000
_cell.length_b   1.000
_cell.length_c   1.000
_cell.angle_alpha   90.00
_cell.angle_beta   90.00
_cell.angle_gamma   90.00
#
_symmetry.space_group_name_H-M   'P 1'
#
loop_
_entity.id
_entity.type
_entity.pdbx_description
1 polymer ?
#
loop_
_entity_poly.entity_id
_entity_poly.type
_entity_poly.pdbx_seq_one_letter_code
_entity_poly.pdbx_strand_id
1 'polypeptide(L)'
;MNQTSIWLPDEMFEKAELDARDYSVFPGNRPPSVSDPVQALLALDYCRARADELQKLSVDDYISEILEPAELVTRTSARQVVAQLKGKVITEVSDGPLYAAEIDLAFDSGPRRVGFLAQNRAVNNGVWGPSHHWQSVELVREFGDLSIPVVTFMDTPGADAGAEANHNNQAHSISHLLAEMCNLPVATVGIVYGLGYSGGAIPLAATNVLLCVRTAVFNTIQPKGLANIARKFNLSWQECARYVGLSSYELLSKGVVDGVIDYAPEDEPPEIGRLQAAICSAIESIEKSSRNFAAMEPVVLRHYDRSVGRYLNPPPELQKIKALSRFSFSDARRAVPDVFGLSMRHLRYVGLRRRIRTSTTDTYGRLADIEIPKGDLEERTQNRQVAAFDAWLKDADRVIYNEQLARNLKIYRQRKEGLDKERSRLTSMLLGEPQQNFAVARDALCFSIGLYLYNRWKTASPYNFRRLIEMLGSGQYEQKGADVDKIPAADVTVRDIIFDTGLREKLKSTFVNLLIFDALYDAIVNGFSDIAEEAR
;
A
#
# COMPACT_ATOMS: atom_id res chain seq x y z
N MET A 1 -50.46 -13.82 11.90
CA MET A 1 -49.06 -13.90 11.44
C MET A 1 -48.89 -15.26 10.78
N ASN A 2 -48.79 -15.32 9.44
CA ASN A 2 -48.62 -16.59 8.72
C ASN A 2 -47.17 -17.08 8.90
N GLN A 3 -47.01 -18.20 9.60
CA GLN A 3 -45.73 -18.86 9.91
C GLN A 3 -45.17 -19.73 8.75
N THR A 4 -45.56 -19.49 7.49
CA THR A 4 -45.18 -20.34 6.35
C THR A 4 -44.64 -19.55 5.15
N SER A 5 -44.11 -18.36 5.37
CA SER A 5 -43.31 -17.67 4.36
C SER A 5 -41.87 -18.19 4.42
N ILE A 6 -41.61 -19.35 3.82
CA ILE A 6 -40.22 -19.76 3.52
C ILE A 6 -39.67 -18.69 2.57
N TRP A 7 -38.74 -17.87 3.04
CA TRP A 7 -38.01 -16.91 2.20
C TRP A 7 -37.16 -17.73 1.23
N LEU A 8 -37.67 -17.95 0.02
CA LEU A 8 -36.89 -18.52 -1.07
C LEU A 8 -35.98 -17.40 -1.62
N PRO A 9 -34.67 -17.66 -1.76
CA PRO A 9 -33.76 -16.71 -2.40
C PRO A 9 -34.21 -16.36 -3.81
N ASP A 10 -33.82 -15.19 -4.32
CA ASP A 10 -34.12 -14.84 -5.72
C ASP A 10 -33.37 -15.79 -6.66
N GLU A 11 -34.08 -16.33 -7.66
CA GLU A 11 -33.54 -17.27 -8.64
C GLU A 11 -32.25 -16.78 -9.32
N MET A 12 -32.15 -15.47 -9.59
CA MET A 12 -30.96 -14.88 -10.20
C MET A 12 -29.77 -14.89 -9.23
N PHE A 13 -30.03 -14.70 -7.93
CA PHE A 13 -29.02 -14.82 -6.89
C PHE A 13 -28.55 -16.27 -6.73
N GLU A 14 -29.47 -17.25 -6.72
CA GLU A 14 -29.09 -18.67 -6.67
C GLU A 14 -28.24 -19.08 -7.87
N LYS A 15 -28.61 -18.62 -9.08
CA LYS A 15 -27.81 -18.81 -10.29
C LYS A 15 -26.41 -18.20 -10.14
N ALA A 16 -26.32 -16.99 -9.58
CA ALA A 16 -25.04 -16.33 -9.37
C ALA A 16 -24.13 -17.10 -8.40
N GLU A 17 -24.69 -17.68 -7.33
CA GLU A 17 -23.95 -18.53 -6.40
C GLU A 17 -23.53 -19.86 -7.01
N LEU A 18 -24.39 -20.48 -7.82
CA LEU A 18 -24.05 -21.69 -8.58
C LEU A 18 -22.93 -21.42 -9.59
N ASP A 19 -23.07 -20.38 -10.40
CA ASP A 19 -22.05 -19.97 -11.38
C ASP A 19 -20.72 -19.66 -10.66
N ALA A 20 -20.75 -18.87 -9.58
CA ALA A 20 -19.55 -18.54 -8.81
C ALA A 20 -18.85 -19.79 -8.25
N ARG A 21 -19.62 -20.79 -7.80
CA ARG A 21 -19.06 -22.07 -7.34
C ARG A 21 -18.41 -22.83 -8.49
N ASP A 22 -19.09 -22.93 -9.63
CA ASP A 22 -18.56 -23.65 -10.80
C ASP A 22 -17.28 -23.00 -11.32
N TYR A 23 -17.23 -21.66 -11.42
CA TYR A 23 -16.01 -20.94 -11.78
C TYR A 23 -14.89 -21.08 -10.74
N SER A 24 -15.21 -21.29 -9.47
CA SER A 24 -14.18 -21.55 -8.45
C SER A 24 -13.52 -22.92 -8.65
N VAL A 25 -14.26 -23.91 -9.16
CA VAL A 25 -13.75 -25.25 -9.44
C VAL A 25 -13.11 -25.33 -10.84
N PHE A 26 -13.71 -24.67 -11.82
CA PHE A 26 -13.30 -24.66 -13.22
C PHE A 26 -13.20 -23.21 -13.72
N PRO A 27 -12.13 -22.49 -13.39
CA PRO A 27 -12.03 -21.05 -13.65
C PRO A 27 -12.03 -20.68 -15.14
N GLY A 28 -11.75 -21.64 -16.03
CA GLY A 28 -11.56 -21.40 -17.46
C GLY A 28 -10.37 -20.48 -17.73
N ASN A 29 -10.11 -20.20 -19.01
CA ASN A 29 -9.03 -19.30 -19.43
C ASN A 29 -9.48 -17.86 -19.69
N ARG A 30 -10.78 -17.55 -19.53
CA ARG A 30 -11.34 -16.24 -19.85
C ARG A 30 -12.35 -15.80 -18.78
N PRO A 31 -12.45 -14.48 -18.52
CA PRO A 31 -13.52 -13.93 -17.69
C PRO A 31 -14.92 -14.25 -18.20
N PRO A 32 -15.90 -14.46 -17.29
CA PRO A 32 -17.31 -14.60 -17.69
C PRO A 32 -17.83 -13.34 -18.40
N SER A 33 -17.27 -12.17 -18.06
CA SER A 33 -17.58 -10.91 -18.71
C SER A 33 -16.90 -10.72 -20.09
N VAL A 34 -16.11 -11.67 -20.60
CA VAL A 34 -15.34 -11.51 -21.85
C VAL A 34 -15.75 -12.56 -22.88
N SER A 35 -16.49 -12.15 -23.90
CA SER A 35 -16.91 -13.02 -25.01
C SER A 35 -15.84 -13.11 -26.10
N ASP A 36 -15.30 -11.97 -26.52
CA ASP A 36 -14.24 -11.85 -27.52
C ASP A 36 -12.90 -11.48 -26.87
N PRO A 37 -11.75 -11.92 -27.39
CA PRO A 37 -10.45 -11.54 -26.85
C PRO A 37 -10.28 -10.02 -26.82
N VAL A 38 -9.85 -9.49 -25.68
CA VAL A 38 -9.45 -8.09 -25.55
C VAL A 38 -8.16 -7.86 -26.34
N GLN A 39 -8.13 -6.80 -27.13
CA GLN A 39 -7.01 -6.45 -27.99
C GLN A 39 -5.85 -5.87 -27.19
N ALA A 40 -4.66 -5.88 -27.79
CA ALA A 40 -3.43 -5.29 -27.25
C ALA A 40 -3.03 -5.79 -25.85
N LEU A 41 -3.44 -7.01 -25.50
CA LEU A 41 -2.92 -7.72 -24.32
C LEU A 41 -1.67 -8.52 -24.69
N LEU A 42 -0.73 -8.60 -23.74
CA LEU A 42 0.41 -9.50 -23.85
C LEU A 42 -0.03 -10.97 -23.83
N ALA A 43 0.73 -11.81 -24.53
CA ALA A 43 0.50 -13.25 -24.56
C ALA A 43 0.68 -13.88 -23.16
N LEU A 44 -0.20 -14.82 -22.80
CA LEU A 44 -0.17 -15.48 -21.49
C LEU A 44 1.17 -16.18 -21.22
N ASP A 45 1.75 -16.84 -22.23
CA ASP A 45 3.02 -17.54 -22.08
C ASP A 45 4.19 -16.59 -21.87
N TYR A 46 4.16 -15.40 -22.50
CA TYR A 46 5.13 -14.34 -22.24
C TYR A 46 5.01 -13.83 -20.80
N CYS A 47 3.79 -13.57 -20.33
CA CYS A 47 3.57 -13.11 -18.95
C CYS A 47 4.01 -14.14 -17.92
N ARG A 48 3.77 -15.44 -18.16
CA ARG A 48 4.23 -16.52 -17.29
C ARG A 48 5.75 -16.61 -17.24
N ALA A 49 6.40 -16.61 -18.40
CA ALA A 49 7.86 -16.60 -18.48
C ALA A 49 8.44 -15.39 -17.72
N ARG A 50 7.84 -14.22 -17.87
CA ARG A 50 8.31 -13.02 -17.17
C ARG A 50 8.09 -13.09 -15.66
N ALA A 51 6.95 -13.62 -15.21
CA ALA A 51 6.71 -13.84 -13.79
C ALA A 51 7.75 -14.81 -13.16
N ASP A 52 8.12 -15.88 -13.87
CA ASP A 52 9.14 -16.84 -13.43
C ASP A 52 10.54 -16.23 -13.36
N GLU A 53 10.86 -15.30 -14.26
CA GLU A 53 12.12 -14.55 -14.24
C GLU A 53 12.20 -13.59 -13.06
N LEU A 54 11.10 -12.85 -12.78
CA LEU A 54 11.03 -11.90 -11.67
C LEU A 54 11.24 -12.56 -10.30
N GLN A 55 10.76 -13.80 -10.11
CA GLN A 55 10.96 -14.55 -8.88
C GLN A 55 12.43 -14.91 -8.61
N LYS A 56 13.26 -14.96 -9.65
CA LYS A 56 14.69 -15.28 -9.56
C LYS A 56 15.55 -14.05 -9.26
N LEU A 57 14.99 -12.85 -9.36
CA LEU A 57 15.71 -11.61 -9.08
C LEU A 57 16.10 -11.52 -7.61
N SER A 58 17.20 -10.81 -7.36
CA SER A 58 17.51 -10.35 -6.00
C SER A 58 16.41 -9.39 -5.52
N VAL A 59 16.34 -9.16 -4.22
CA VAL A 59 15.35 -8.27 -3.63
C VAL A 59 15.49 -6.84 -4.16
N ASP A 60 16.72 -6.35 -4.30
CA ASP A 60 16.98 -5.01 -4.81
C ASP A 60 16.65 -4.89 -6.30
N ASP A 61 17.03 -5.88 -7.11
CA ASP A 61 16.70 -5.90 -8.55
C ASP A 61 15.18 -5.97 -8.78
N TYR A 62 14.46 -6.76 -7.96
CA TYR A 62 13.01 -6.83 -8.04
C TYR A 62 12.35 -5.47 -7.75
N ILE A 63 12.83 -4.76 -6.73
CA ILE A 63 12.31 -3.42 -6.38
C ILE A 63 12.61 -2.43 -7.50
N SER A 64 13.83 -2.44 -8.04
CA SER A 64 14.21 -1.53 -9.13
C SER A 64 13.42 -1.80 -10.40
N GLU A 65 13.15 -3.06 -10.73
CA GLU A 65 12.41 -3.39 -11.94
C GLU A 65 10.89 -3.17 -11.82
N ILE A 66 10.31 -3.46 -10.65
CA ILE A 66 8.84 -3.49 -10.49
C ILE A 66 8.29 -2.24 -9.81
N LEU A 67 8.95 -1.77 -8.75
CA LEU A 67 8.40 -0.71 -7.90
C LEU A 67 8.85 0.68 -8.35
N GLU A 68 10.11 0.86 -8.72
CA GLU A 68 10.63 2.17 -9.12
C GLU A 68 9.88 2.77 -10.32
N PRO A 69 9.59 2.05 -11.42
CA PRO A 69 8.84 2.59 -12.55
C PRO A 69 7.43 3.06 -12.18
N ALA A 70 6.77 2.35 -11.26
CA ALA A 70 5.46 2.71 -10.73
C ALA A 70 5.52 3.91 -9.77
N GLU A 71 6.62 4.07 -9.01
CA GLU A 71 6.86 5.18 -8.07
C GLU A 71 7.47 6.43 -8.75
N LEU A 72 7.82 6.38 -10.05
CA LEU A 72 8.39 7.53 -10.78
C LEU A 72 7.50 8.78 -10.67
N VAL A 73 8.09 9.86 -10.15
CA VAL A 73 7.44 11.18 -10.02
C VAL A 73 7.07 11.74 -11.40
N THR A 74 7.85 11.42 -12.42
CA THR A 74 7.65 11.85 -13.81
C THR A 74 6.68 10.98 -14.59
N ARG A 75 6.15 9.89 -14.00
CA ARG A 75 5.16 9.02 -14.66
C ARG A 75 3.97 9.86 -15.09
N THR A 76 3.58 9.75 -16.37
CA THR A 76 2.44 10.47 -16.94
C THR A 76 1.18 10.22 -16.12
N SER A 77 0.51 11.29 -15.67
CA SER A 77 -0.65 11.14 -14.79
C SER A 77 -1.89 10.64 -15.54
N ALA A 78 -2.88 10.13 -14.80
CA ALA A 78 -4.14 9.66 -15.40
C ALA A 78 -4.85 10.74 -16.24
N ARG A 79 -4.83 12.01 -15.82
CA ARG A 79 -5.37 13.12 -16.62
C ARG A 79 -4.62 13.29 -17.95
N GLN A 80 -3.29 13.25 -17.90
CA GLN A 80 -2.45 13.44 -19.09
C GLN A 80 -2.62 12.29 -20.09
N VAL A 81 -2.65 11.04 -19.62
CA VAL A 81 -2.82 9.88 -20.51
C VAL A 81 -4.23 9.85 -21.11
N VAL A 82 -5.26 10.21 -20.34
CA VAL A 82 -6.64 10.30 -20.83
C VAL A 82 -6.76 11.37 -21.92
N ALA A 83 -6.06 12.50 -21.77
CA ALA A 83 -6.00 13.55 -22.80
C ALA A 83 -5.23 13.13 -24.08
N GLN A 84 -4.40 12.08 -24.02
CA GLN A 84 -3.67 11.55 -25.18
C GLN A 84 -4.50 10.54 -25.99
N LEU A 85 -5.63 10.05 -25.45
CA LEU A 85 -6.52 9.16 -26.18
C LEU A 85 -7.06 9.86 -27.44
N LYS A 86 -7.17 9.12 -28.54
CA LYS A 86 -7.68 9.63 -29.82
C LYS A 86 -9.20 9.73 -29.75
N GLY A 87 -9.69 10.79 -29.14
CA GLY A 87 -11.11 11.06 -28.97
C GLY A 87 -11.41 12.53 -28.72
N LYS A 88 -12.69 12.87 -28.66
CA LYS A 88 -13.15 14.23 -28.32
C LYS A 88 -13.56 14.26 -26.86
N VAL A 89 -12.88 15.06 -26.05
CA VAL A 89 -13.30 15.35 -24.67
C VAL A 89 -14.57 16.19 -24.69
N ILE A 90 -15.55 15.81 -23.89
CA ILE A 90 -16.87 16.43 -23.83
C ILE A 90 -17.06 17.17 -22.53
N THR A 91 -16.77 16.50 -21.42
CA THR A 91 -16.78 17.06 -20.07
C THR A 91 -15.49 16.64 -19.37
N GLU A 92 -15.00 17.50 -18.48
CA GLU A 92 -13.84 17.24 -17.63
C GLU A 92 -14.17 17.78 -16.23
N VAL A 93 -13.97 16.96 -15.21
CA VAL A 93 -14.12 17.30 -13.80
C VAL A 93 -12.81 17.00 -13.10
N SER A 94 -12.29 17.98 -12.35
CA SER A 94 -11.07 17.83 -11.56
C SER A 94 -11.28 18.46 -10.20
N ASP A 95 -11.17 17.65 -9.14
CA ASP A 95 -11.17 18.10 -7.75
C ASP A 95 -9.98 17.46 -7.03
N GLY A 96 -8.90 18.25 -6.88
CA GLY A 96 -7.63 17.76 -6.34
C GLY A 96 -7.15 16.45 -7.02
N PRO A 97 -6.99 15.35 -6.26
CA PRO A 97 -6.57 14.03 -6.76
C PRO A 97 -7.68 13.25 -7.51
N LEU A 98 -8.93 13.71 -7.49
CA LEU A 98 -10.03 13.15 -8.28
C LEU A 98 -10.03 13.75 -9.69
N TYR A 99 -10.07 12.87 -10.69
CA TYR A 99 -10.23 13.23 -12.09
C TYR A 99 -11.35 12.42 -12.72
N ALA A 100 -12.22 13.07 -13.50
CA ALA A 100 -13.19 12.39 -14.34
C ALA A 100 -13.36 13.12 -15.68
N ALA A 101 -13.71 12.37 -16.72
CA ALA A 101 -13.95 12.94 -18.04
C ALA A 101 -14.91 12.09 -18.86
N GLU A 102 -15.69 12.71 -19.75
CA GLU A 102 -16.39 12.01 -20.82
C GLU A 102 -15.66 12.21 -22.13
N ILE A 103 -15.38 11.11 -22.84
CA ILE A 103 -14.68 11.15 -24.12
C ILE A 103 -15.46 10.36 -25.16
N ASP A 104 -15.68 10.96 -26.31
CA ASP A 104 -16.13 10.23 -27.50
C ASP A 104 -14.93 9.54 -28.15
N LEU A 105 -14.90 8.21 -28.05
CA LEU A 105 -13.90 7.35 -28.66
C LEU A 105 -14.48 6.68 -29.91
N ALA A 106 -13.61 6.38 -30.87
CA ALA A 106 -13.98 5.59 -32.04
C ALA A 106 -14.01 4.10 -31.69
N PHE A 107 -15.16 3.45 -31.91
CA PHE A 107 -15.33 2.00 -31.87
C PHE A 107 -15.60 1.49 -33.29
N ASP A 108 -15.49 0.18 -33.50
CA ASP A 108 -15.80 -0.44 -34.80
C ASP A 108 -17.28 -0.23 -35.18
N SER A 109 -18.15 -0.13 -34.17
CA SER A 109 -19.59 0.20 -34.34
C SER A 109 -19.90 1.68 -34.58
N GLY A 110 -18.90 2.57 -34.53
CA GLY A 110 -19.06 4.02 -34.58
C GLY A 110 -18.63 4.75 -33.30
N PRO A 111 -18.65 6.09 -33.28
CA PRO A 111 -18.22 6.85 -32.11
C PRO A 111 -19.15 6.63 -30.92
N ARG A 112 -18.57 6.43 -29.74
CA ARG A 112 -19.32 6.23 -28.49
C ARG A 112 -18.68 7.00 -27.34
N ARG A 113 -19.53 7.46 -26.44
CA ARG A 113 -19.10 8.10 -25.20
C ARG A 113 -18.61 7.08 -24.19
N VAL A 114 -17.49 7.38 -23.54
CA VAL A 114 -16.91 6.61 -22.44
C VAL A 114 -16.61 7.56 -21.29
N GLY A 115 -17.05 7.17 -20.09
CA GLY A 115 -16.79 7.90 -18.85
C GLY A 115 -15.51 7.39 -18.20
N PHE A 116 -14.60 8.29 -17.85
CA PHE A 116 -13.37 8.00 -17.14
C PHE A 116 -13.48 8.48 -15.71
N LEU A 117 -13.03 7.66 -14.76
CA LEU A 117 -12.89 8.02 -13.35
C LEU A 117 -11.50 7.60 -12.87
N ALA A 118 -10.69 8.54 -12.41
CA ALA A 118 -9.27 8.30 -12.20
C ALA A 118 -8.70 8.97 -10.97
N GLN A 119 -7.71 8.30 -10.37
CA GLN A 119 -6.81 8.88 -9.40
C GLN A 119 -5.68 9.62 -10.14
N ASN A 120 -5.59 10.93 -9.92
CA ASN A 120 -4.61 11.77 -10.59
C ASN A 120 -3.38 11.98 -9.70
N ARG A 121 -2.31 11.20 -9.94
CA ARG A 121 -1.07 11.31 -9.16
C ARG A 121 -0.41 12.68 -9.12
N ALA A 122 -0.69 13.54 -10.11
CA ALA A 122 -0.13 14.89 -10.17
C ALA A 122 -0.56 15.77 -8.98
N VAL A 123 -1.63 15.40 -8.26
CA VAL A 123 -2.10 16.10 -7.06
C VAL A 123 -2.18 15.09 -5.91
N ASN A 124 -1.57 15.40 -4.77
CA ASN A 124 -1.54 14.54 -3.58
C ASN A 124 -1.19 13.06 -3.85
N ASN A 125 -0.38 12.79 -4.89
CA ASN A 125 -0.05 11.44 -5.34
C ASN A 125 -1.28 10.53 -5.60
N GLY A 126 -2.43 11.11 -5.95
CA GLY A 126 -3.65 10.36 -6.24
C GLY A 126 -4.37 9.81 -5.00
N VAL A 127 -4.04 10.30 -3.81
CA VAL A 127 -4.65 9.89 -2.54
C VAL A 127 -6.04 10.51 -2.40
N TRP A 128 -7.08 9.69 -2.33
CA TRP A 128 -8.46 10.16 -2.13
C TRP A 128 -8.86 10.22 -0.65
N GLY A 129 -9.44 11.36 -0.26
CA GLY A 129 -10.20 11.53 0.98
C GLY A 129 -11.72 11.27 0.81
N PRO A 130 -12.51 11.38 1.88
CA PRO A 130 -13.94 11.00 1.87
C PRO A 130 -14.78 11.77 0.84
N SER A 131 -14.56 13.07 0.68
CA SER A 131 -15.27 13.93 -0.29
C SER A 131 -15.13 13.42 -1.72
N HIS A 132 -13.92 13.01 -2.11
CA HIS A 132 -13.64 12.49 -3.45
C HIS A 132 -14.37 11.17 -3.70
N HIS A 133 -14.50 10.29 -2.70
CA HIS A 133 -15.30 9.06 -2.83
C HIS A 133 -16.79 9.38 -3.03
N TRP A 134 -17.33 10.35 -2.29
CA TRP A 134 -18.73 10.79 -2.45
C TRP A 134 -19.00 11.42 -3.81
N GLN A 135 -18.11 12.30 -4.29
CA GLN A 135 -18.23 12.86 -5.62
C GLN A 135 -18.09 11.79 -6.71
N SER A 136 -17.21 10.82 -6.52
CA SER A 136 -17.07 9.67 -7.43
C SER A 136 -18.36 8.86 -7.52
N VAL A 137 -19.08 8.68 -6.41
CA VAL A 137 -20.40 8.01 -6.38
C VAL A 137 -21.40 8.75 -7.26
N GLU A 138 -21.45 10.08 -7.17
CA GLU A 138 -22.34 10.90 -7.99
C GLU A 138 -22.01 10.76 -9.48
N LEU A 139 -20.72 10.86 -9.84
CA LEU A 139 -20.24 10.74 -11.21
C LEU A 139 -20.54 9.37 -11.84
N VAL A 140 -20.27 8.27 -11.13
CA VAL A 140 -20.52 6.94 -11.70
C VAL A 140 -22.01 6.63 -11.80
N ARG A 141 -22.85 7.16 -10.91
CA ARG A 141 -24.30 7.09 -11.03
C ARG A 141 -24.78 7.82 -12.27
N GLU A 142 -24.27 9.03 -12.53
CA GLU A 142 -24.59 9.78 -13.74
C GLU A 142 -24.19 9.02 -15.01
N PHE A 143 -22.98 8.43 -15.05
CA PHE A 143 -22.57 7.58 -16.16
C PHE A 143 -23.51 6.37 -16.34
N GLY A 144 -23.90 5.71 -15.25
CA GLY A 144 -24.86 4.62 -15.26
C GLY A 144 -26.24 5.03 -15.81
N ASP A 145 -26.77 6.16 -15.36
CA ASP A 145 -28.06 6.70 -15.78
C ASP A 145 -28.09 7.07 -17.26
N LEU A 146 -26.97 7.59 -17.77
CA LEU A 146 -26.77 7.93 -19.18
C LEU A 146 -26.35 6.74 -20.05
N SER A 147 -26.22 5.54 -19.47
CA SER A 147 -25.76 4.32 -20.16
C SER A 147 -24.37 4.47 -20.79
N ILE A 148 -23.50 5.26 -20.15
CA ILE A 148 -22.12 5.49 -20.55
C ILE A 148 -21.24 4.40 -19.90
N PRO A 149 -20.49 3.59 -20.67
CA PRO A 149 -19.49 2.68 -20.11
C PRO A 149 -18.45 3.40 -19.28
N VAL A 150 -18.01 2.79 -18.17
CA VAL A 150 -17.09 3.42 -17.22
C VAL A 150 -15.72 2.75 -17.27
N VAL A 151 -14.67 3.56 -17.40
CA VAL A 151 -13.28 3.14 -17.31
C VAL A 151 -12.65 3.77 -16.07
N THR A 152 -12.04 2.95 -15.21
CA THR A 152 -11.36 3.45 -14.01
C THR A 152 -9.84 3.36 -14.13
N PHE A 153 -9.12 4.38 -13.66
CA PHE A 153 -7.66 4.37 -13.59
C PHE A 153 -7.22 4.43 -12.12
N MET A 154 -6.59 3.35 -11.66
CA MET A 154 -6.03 3.26 -10.30
C MET A 154 -4.58 3.72 -10.32
N ASP A 155 -4.32 4.77 -9.55
CA ASP A 155 -2.98 5.35 -9.41
C ASP A 155 -2.84 6.12 -8.08
N THR A 156 -2.75 5.35 -7.00
CA THR A 156 -2.73 5.83 -5.62
C THR A 156 -1.83 4.97 -4.73
N PRO A 157 -1.08 5.56 -3.78
CA PRO A 157 -0.38 4.82 -2.75
C PRO A 157 -1.31 4.28 -1.65
N GLY A 158 -2.60 4.64 -1.69
CA GLY A 158 -3.61 4.26 -0.70
C GLY A 158 -4.62 5.38 -0.45
N ALA A 159 -5.68 5.06 0.28
CA ALA A 159 -6.63 6.07 0.75
C ALA A 159 -5.99 6.97 1.81
N ASP A 160 -6.52 8.18 1.99
CA ASP A 160 -6.08 9.07 3.06
C ASP A 160 -6.29 8.41 4.44
N ALA A 161 -5.23 8.34 5.23
CA ALA A 161 -5.19 7.75 6.56
C ALA A 161 -5.09 8.81 7.69
N GLY A 162 -5.22 10.09 7.36
CA GLY A 162 -5.18 11.20 8.30
C GLY A 162 -6.33 11.21 9.30
N ALA A 163 -6.14 11.91 10.42
CA ALA A 163 -7.15 12.01 11.48
C ALA A 163 -8.46 12.65 10.97
N GLU A 164 -8.35 13.67 10.10
CA GLU A 164 -9.51 14.34 9.50
C GLU A 164 -10.30 13.42 8.56
N ALA A 165 -9.62 12.65 7.71
CA ALA A 165 -10.27 11.66 6.85
C ALA A 165 -11.02 10.61 7.67
N ASN A 166 -10.42 10.11 8.76
CA ASN A 166 -11.07 9.18 9.67
C ASN A 166 -12.27 9.81 10.40
N HIS A 167 -12.16 11.06 10.86
CA HIS A 167 -13.27 11.80 11.47
C HIS A 167 -14.46 11.95 10.50
N ASN A 168 -14.16 12.18 9.22
CA ASN A 168 -15.13 12.28 8.13
C ASN A 168 -15.56 10.92 7.54
N ASN A 169 -15.28 9.82 8.25
CA ASN A 169 -15.75 8.46 7.94
C ASN A 169 -15.25 7.88 6.60
N GLN A 170 -13.93 7.93 6.40
CA GLN A 170 -13.23 7.39 5.23
C GLN A 170 -13.66 5.97 4.85
N ALA A 171 -13.72 5.04 5.82
CA ALA A 171 -14.11 3.66 5.57
C ALA A 171 -15.53 3.54 4.99
N HIS A 172 -16.48 4.34 5.49
CA HIS A 172 -17.83 4.35 4.96
C HIS A 172 -17.86 4.87 3.52
N SER A 173 -17.16 5.96 3.23
CA SER A 173 -17.11 6.53 1.87
C SER A 173 -16.51 5.56 0.84
N ILE A 174 -15.46 4.81 1.20
CA ILE A 174 -14.86 3.74 0.40
C ILE A 174 -15.87 2.60 0.16
N SER A 175 -16.52 2.12 1.23
CA SER A 175 -17.49 1.03 1.15
C SER A 175 -18.70 1.40 0.28
N HIS A 176 -19.11 2.67 0.31
CA HIS A 176 -20.22 3.18 -0.47
C HIS A 176 -19.86 3.24 -1.95
N LEU A 177 -18.69 3.79 -2.31
CA LEU A 177 -18.22 3.77 -3.70
C LEU A 177 -18.06 2.34 -4.23
N LEU A 178 -17.52 1.42 -3.42
CA LEU A 178 -17.42 0.00 -3.79
C LEU A 178 -18.81 -0.60 -4.09
N ALA A 179 -19.80 -0.33 -3.23
CA ALA A 179 -21.17 -0.81 -3.42
C ALA A 179 -21.79 -0.24 -4.71
N GLU A 180 -21.56 1.03 -5.01
CA GLU A 180 -22.04 1.67 -6.25
C GLU A 180 -21.37 1.06 -7.49
N MET A 181 -20.05 0.92 -7.50
CA MET A 181 -19.29 0.29 -8.58
C MET A 181 -19.75 -1.15 -8.85
N CYS A 182 -20.01 -1.94 -7.79
CA CYS A 182 -20.59 -3.28 -7.92
C CYS A 182 -21.98 -3.26 -8.56
N ASN A 183 -22.77 -2.21 -8.35
CA ASN A 183 -24.16 -2.10 -8.81
C ASN A 183 -24.36 -1.38 -10.14
N LEU A 184 -23.31 -0.81 -10.74
CA LEU A 184 -23.42 -0.11 -12.03
C LEU A 184 -24.04 -0.99 -13.13
N PRO A 185 -25.07 -0.51 -13.85
CA PRO A 185 -25.76 -1.27 -14.89
C PRO A 185 -25.09 -1.15 -16.28
N VAL A 186 -23.85 -0.70 -16.35
CA VAL A 186 -23.09 -0.47 -17.58
C VAL A 186 -21.81 -1.30 -17.60
N ALA A 187 -21.16 -1.41 -18.75
CA ALA A 187 -19.87 -2.06 -18.87
C ALA A 187 -18.82 -1.27 -18.08
N THR A 188 -18.05 -1.97 -17.23
CA THR A 188 -16.99 -1.35 -16.43
C THR A 188 -15.63 -2.01 -16.67
N VAL A 189 -14.62 -1.20 -17.00
CA VAL A 189 -13.24 -1.65 -17.24
C VAL A 189 -12.31 -0.95 -16.25
N GLY A 190 -11.66 -1.72 -15.37
CA GLY A 190 -10.66 -1.18 -14.45
C GLY A 190 -9.26 -1.32 -15.02
N ILE A 191 -8.44 -0.29 -14.88
CA ILE A 191 -7.05 -0.28 -15.31
C ILE A 191 -6.17 0.08 -14.12
N VAL A 192 -5.38 -0.88 -13.65
CA VAL A 192 -4.27 -0.59 -12.75
C VAL A 192 -3.20 0.10 -13.58
N TYR A 193 -3.05 1.41 -13.38
CA TYR A 193 -2.27 2.28 -14.25
C TYR A 193 -0.92 2.66 -13.65
N GLY A 194 -0.87 2.90 -12.35
CA GLY A 194 0.37 3.14 -11.62
C GLY A 194 0.40 2.31 -10.34
N LEU A 195 0.30 2.97 -9.19
CA LEU A 195 0.17 2.28 -7.91
C LEU A 195 -1.30 1.98 -7.64
N GLY A 196 -1.64 0.78 -7.20
CA GLY A 196 -2.99 0.47 -6.79
C GLY A 196 -2.99 -0.24 -5.44
N TYR A 197 -2.92 0.55 -4.37
CA TYR A 197 -2.85 0.01 -3.01
C TYR A 197 -4.16 0.15 -2.23
N SER A 198 -4.54 -0.95 -1.59
CA SER A 198 -5.52 -1.00 -0.49
C SER A 198 -6.89 -0.40 -0.81
N GLY A 199 -7.60 0.07 0.22
CA GLY A 199 -8.94 0.66 0.14
C GLY A 199 -9.03 1.90 -0.76
N GLY A 200 -7.91 2.53 -1.12
CA GLY A 200 -7.92 3.63 -2.09
C GLY A 200 -8.18 3.15 -3.52
N ALA A 201 -7.64 1.99 -3.90
CA ALA A 201 -7.77 1.46 -5.27
C ALA A 201 -8.93 0.45 -5.41
N ILE A 202 -9.26 -0.30 -4.35
CA ILE A 202 -10.25 -1.38 -4.38
C ILE A 202 -11.62 -0.97 -4.94
N PRO A 203 -12.22 0.18 -4.57
CA PRO A 203 -13.52 0.59 -5.13
C PRO A 203 -13.50 0.68 -6.65
N LEU A 204 -12.40 1.16 -7.22
CA LEU A 204 -12.20 1.30 -8.66
C LEU A 204 -11.88 -0.03 -9.36
N ALA A 205 -11.46 -1.06 -8.61
CA ALA A 205 -11.15 -2.38 -9.14
C ALA A 205 -12.39 -3.29 -9.30
N ALA A 206 -13.53 -2.90 -8.73
CA ALA A 206 -14.80 -3.65 -8.77
C ALA A 206 -15.50 -3.52 -10.14
N THR A 207 -14.88 -4.12 -11.16
CA THR A 207 -15.23 -3.94 -12.57
C THR A 207 -15.49 -5.27 -13.28
N ASN A 208 -16.17 -5.24 -14.44
CA ASN A 208 -16.41 -6.42 -15.27
C ASN A 208 -15.09 -7.06 -15.76
N VAL A 209 -14.14 -6.20 -16.14
CA VAL A 209 -12.79 -6.58 -16.58
C VAL A 209 -11.78 -5.70 -15.87
N LEU A 210 -10.77 -6.31 -15.25
CA LEU A 210 -9.65 -5.61 -14.59
C LEU A 210 -8.36 -5.88 -15.35
N LEU A 211 -7.77 -4.85 -15.94
CA LEU A 211 -6.51 -4.91 -16.67
C LEU A 211 -5.40 -4.21 -15.89
N CYS A 212 -4.15 -4.52 -16.23
CA CYS A 212 -2.97 -3.89 -15.66
C CYS A 212 -2.04 -3.44 -16.79
N VAL A 213 -1.45 -2.24 -16.72
CA VAL A 213 -0.37 -1.87 -17.65
C VAL A 213 0.94 -2.55 -17.21
N ARG A 214 1.91 -2.70 -18.12
CA ARG A 214 3.11 -3.55 -17.87
C ARG A 214 3.83 -3.22 -16.55
N THR A 215 3.95 -1.93 -16.24
CA THR A 215 4.74 -1.42 -15.11
C THR A 215 3.89 -0.88 -13.95
N ALA A 216 2.62 -1.27 -13.90
CA ALA A 216 1.77 -0.98 -12.75
C ALA A 216 1.91 -2.06 -11.66
N VAL A 217 1.57 -1.64 -10.44
CA VAL A 217 1.64 -2.46 -9.23
C VAL A 217 0.29 -2.45 -8.52
N PHE A 218 -0.19 -3.62 -8.10
CA PHE A 218 -1.45 -3.77 -7.37
C PHE A 218 -1.27 -4.62 -6.12
N ASN A 219 -1.72 -4.14 -4.95
CA ASN A 219 -1.65 -4.93 -3.71
C ASN A 219 -2.58 -4.42 -2.60
N THR A 220 -2.91 -5.27 -1.62
CA THR A 220 -3.74 -4.91 -0.46
C THR A 220 -3.06 -3.92 0.49
N ILE A 221 -1.73 -3.91 0.54
CA ILE A 221 -0.96 -3.05 1.44
C ILE A 221 0.26 -2.49 0.71
N GLN A 222 0.56 -1.23 0.96
CA GLN A 222 1.80 -0.61 0.49
C GLN A 222 2.99 -1.39 1.09
N PRO A 223 3.99 -1.80 0.29
CA PRO A 223 5.12 -2.59 0.79
C PRO A 223 5.80 -1.97 2.02
N LYS A 224 6.03 -0.65 2.02
CA LYS A 224 6.60 0.09 3.16
C LYS A 224 5.75 -0.02 4.43
N GLY A 225 4.43 -0.09 4.32
CA GLY A 225 3.51 -0.32 5.44
C GLY A 225 3.56 -1.76 5.98
N LEU A 226 3.86 -2.73 5.12
CA LEU A 226 4.09 -4.12 5.51
C LEU A 226 5.35 -4.27 6.37
N ALA A 227 6.34 -3.37 6.29
CA ALA A 227 7.56 -3.40 7.10
C ALA A 227 7.30 -3.55 8.60
N ASN A 228 6.25 -2.91 9.14
CA ASN A 228 5.92 -2.98 10.56
C ASN A 228 5.29 -4.31 10.97
N ILE A 229 4.65 -5.01 10.02
CA ILE A 229 4.06 -6.34 10.21
C ILE A 229 5.12 -7.42 9.97
N ALA A 230 5.87 -7.32 8.88
CA ALA A 230 6.99 -8.17 8.48
C ALA A 230 8.12 -8.20 9.51
N ARG A 231 8.32 -7.09 10.25
CA ARG A 231 9.23 -7.00 11.41
C ARG A 231 8.97 -8.06 12.49
N LYS A 232 7.72 -8.49 12.68
CA LYS A 232 7.41 -9.59 13.61
C LYS A 232 7.95 -10.94 13.13
N PHE A 233 8.32 -11.04 11.85
CA PHE A 233 8.81 -12.24 11.18
C PHE A 233 10.27 -12.12 10.70
N ASN A 234 11.01 -11.07 11.11
CA ASN A 234 12.38 -10.78 10.65
C ASN A 234 12.55 -10.65 9.12
N LEU A 235 11.48 -10.31 8.38
CA LEU A 235 11.55 -10.02 6.95
C LEU A 235 11.61 -8.51 6.71
N SER A 236 12.43 -8.07 5.77
CA SER A 236 12.40 -6.72 5.23
C SER A 236 11.15 -6.51 4.37
N TRP A 237 10.74 -5.25 4.18
CA TRP A 237 9.56 -4.96 3.37
C TRP A 237 9.78 -5.25 1.89
N GLN A 238 11.03 -5.15 1.43
CA GLN A 238 11.43 -5.48 0.08
C GLN A 238 11.36 -6.99 -0.17
N GLU A 239 11.82 -7.81 0.79
CA GLU A 239 11.64 -9.26 0.71
C GLU A 239 10.16 -9.61 0.61
N CYS A 240 9.32 -9.01 1.46
CA CYS A 240 7.90 -9.28 1.38
C CYS A 240 7.24 -8.77 0.10
N ALA A 241 7.68 -7.64 -0.47
CA ALA A 241 7.21 -7.18 -1.78
C ALA A 241 7.44 -8.25 -2.85
N ARG A 242 8.66 -8.81 -2.91
CA ARG A 242 9.01 -9.90 -3.83
C ARG A 242 8.20 -11.16 -3.57
N TYR A 243 8.02 -11.56 -2.30
CA TYR A 243 7.22 -12.74 -1.94
C TYR A 243 5.73 -12.57 -2.27
N VAL A 244 5.17 -11.38 -2.03
CA VAL A 244 3.76 -11.08 -2.33
C VAL A 244 3.53 -11.05 -3.84
N GLY A 245 4.54 -10.67 -4.63
CA GLY A 245 4.51 -10.59 -6.09
C GLY A 245 3.55 -9.51 -6.60
N LEU A 246 4.10 -8.34 -6.85
CA LEU A 246 3.43 -7.07 -7.11
C LEU A 246 3.23 -6.75 -8.59
N SER A 247 4.00 -7.39 -9.47
CA SER A 247 4.04 -7.05 -10.89
C SER A 247 2.78 -7.45 -11.64
N SER A 248 2.47 -6.74 -12.72
CA SER A 248 1.36 -7.05 -13.64
C SER A 248 1.35 -8.52 -14.10
N TYR A 249 2.52 -9.10 -14.37
CA TYR A 249 2.72 -10.47 -14.83
C TYR A 249 2.41 -11.52 -13.74
N GLU A 250 2.86 -11.27 -12.51
CA GLU A 250 2.57 -12.13 -11.36
C GLU A 250 1.10 -12.06 -10.96
N LEU A 251 0.51 -10.86 -11.02
CA LEU A 251 -0.91 -10.63 -10.76
C LEU A 251 -1.80 -11.39 -11.75
N LEU A 252 -1.42 -11.40 -13.04
CA LEU A 252 -2.11 -12.20 -14.05
C LEU A 252 -1.97 -13.70 -13.78
N SER A 253 -0.76 -14.15 -13.43
CA SER A 253 -0.51 -15.56 -13.09
C SER A 253 -1.31 -16.03 -11.86
N LYS A 254 -1.55 -15.12 -10.91
CA LYS A 254 -2.41 -15.33 -9.73
C LYS A 254 -3.91 -15.15 -10.01
N GLY A 255 -4.29 -14.76 -11.22
CA GLY A 255 -5.68 -14.49 -11.60
C GLY A 255 -6.31 -13.29 -10.88
N VAL A 256 -5.49 -12.34 -10.41
CA VAL A 256 -5.96 -11.09 -9.79
C VAL A 256 -6.46 -10.12 -10.84
N VAL A 257 -5.76 -10.04 -11.98
CA VAL A 257 -6.14 -9.25 -13.16
C VAL A 257 -6.44 -10.18 -14.35
N ASP A 258 -7.20 -9.68 -15.31
CA ASP A 258 -7.68 -10.43 -16.48
C ASP A 258 -6.73 -10.38 -17.67
N GLY A 259 -5.79 -9.44 -17.66
CA GLY A 259 -4.81 -9.27 -18.72
C GLY A 259 -3.80 -8.17 -18.39
N VAL A 260 -2.64 -8.23 -19.05
CA VAL A 260 -1.64 -7.17 -19.04
C VAL A 260 -1.69 -6.47 -20.40
N ILE A 261 -1.99 -5.17 -20.39
CA ILE A 261 -1.99 -4.35 -21.60
C ILE A 261 -0.53 -4.16 -22.02
N ASP A 262 -0.24 -4.38 -23.30
CA ASP A 262 1.08 -4.14 -23.89
C ASP A 262 1.31 -2.63 -24.07
N TYR A 263 1.41 -1.93 -22.95
CA TYR A 263 1.57 -0.49 -22.84
C TYR A 263 2.28 -0.16 -21.52
N ALA A 264 3.23 0.77 -21.56
CA ALA A 264 3.78 1.42 -20.40
C ALA A 264 3.87 2.95 -20.65
N PRO A 265 3.47 3.82 -19.70
CA PRO A 265 3.60 5.27 -19.82
C PRO A 265 5.01 5.79 -20.12
N GLU A 266 6.03 5.04 -19.69
CA GLU A 266 7.45 5.33 -19.86
C GLU A 266 8.04 4.84 -21.18
N ASP A 267 7.27 4.18 -22.03
CA ASP A 267 7.73 3.79 -23.37
C ASP A 267 8.07 5.04 -24.21
N GLU A 268 9.12 4.97 -25.03
CA GLU A 268 9.57 6.07 -25.89
C GLU A 268 9.43 5.73 -27.38
N PRO A 269 8.41 6.26 -28.10
CA PRO A 269 7.23 6.97 -27.59
C PRO A 269 6.17 6.01 -27.02
N PRO A 270 5.25 6.50 -26.15
CA PRO A 270 4.21 5.66 -25.60
C PRO A 270 3.17 5.30 -26.66
N GLU A 271 2.88 4.01 -26.83
CA GLU A 271 1.91 3.50 -27.81
C GLU A 271 0.46 3.62 -27.30
N ILE A 272 -0.03 4.86 -27.13
CA ILE A 272 -1.38 5.14 -26.59
C ILE A 272 -2.52 4.40 -27.34
N GLY A 273 -2.31 4.09 -28.62
CA GLY A 273 -3.25 3.31 -29.43
C GLY A 273 -3.52 1.90 -28.87
N ARG A 274 -2.55 1.27 -28.21
CA ARG A 274 -2.71 -0.04 -27.56
C ARG A 274 -3.60 0.05 -26.33
N LEU A 275 -3.40 1.07 -25.49
CA LEU A 275 -4.26 1.34 -24.34
C LEU A 275 -5.71 1.59 -24.79
N GLN A 276 -5.90 2.42 -25.82
CA GLN A 276 -7.23 2.70 -26.38
C GLN A 276 -7.88 1.44 -26.97
N ALA A 277 -7.14 0.62 -27.74
CA ALA A 277 -7.65 -0.62 -28.30
C ALA A 277 -8.08 -1.62 -27.22
N ALA A 278 -7.30 -1.75 -26.14
CA ALA A 278 -7.65 -2.58 -25.00
C ALA A 278 -8.95 -2.08 -24.32
N ILE A 279 -9.10 -0.77 -24.11
CA ILE A 279 -10.32 -0.17 -23.54
C ILE A 279 -11.55 -0.45 -24.42
N CYS A 280 -11.47 -0.10 -25.70
CA CYS A 280 -12.61 -0.23 -26.61
C CYS A 280 -13.05 -1.69 -26.77
N SER A 281 -12.10 -2.59 -27.04
CA SER A 281 -12.41 -4.02 -27.22
C SER A 281 -12.88 -4.70 -25.94
N ALA A 282 -12.42 -4.28 -24.77
CA ALA A 282 -12.95 -4.78 -23.49
C ALA A 282 -14.42 -4.40 -23.30
N ILE A 283 -14.79 -3.14 -23.57
CA ILE A 283 -16.17 -2.66 -23.48
C ILE A 283 -17.08 -3.47 -24.43
N GLU A 284 -16.68 -3.61 -25.71
CA GLU A 284 -17.46 -4.37 -26.70
C GLU A 284 -17.61 -5.85 -26.31
N SER A 285 -16.55 -6.45 -25.77
CA SER A 285 -16.56 -7.84 -25.32
C SER A 285 -17.51 -8.07 -24.14
N ILE A 286 -17.56 -7.12 -23.18
CA ILE A 286 -18.51 -7.13 -22.06
C ILE A 286 -19.95 -7.04 -22.55
N GLU A 287 -20.23 -6.12 -23.48
CA GLU A 287 -21.57 -5.94 -24.03
C GLU A 287 -22.04 -7.13 -24.86
N LYS A 288 -21.13 -7.77 -25.60
CA LYS A 288 -21.41 -9.03 -26.30
C LYS A 288 -21.69 -10.16 -25.31
N SER A 289 -20.90 -10.29 -24.25
CA SER A 289 -21.14 -11.30 -23.20
C SER A 289 -22.50 -11.08 -22.53
N SER A 290 -22.84 -9.83 -22.21
CA SER A 290 -24.15 -9.45 -21.66
C SER A 290 -25.31 -9.83 -22.59
N ARG A 291 -25.20 -9.54 -23.90
CA ARG A 291 -26.21 -9.96 -24.89
C ARG A 291 -26.37 -11.47 -24.95
N ASN A 292 -25.26 -12.21 -24.99
CA ASN A 292 -25.28 -13.67 -25.04
C ASN A 292 -25.93 -14.25 -23.79
N PHE A 293 -25.56 -13.74 -22.61
CA PHE A 293 -26.13 -14.18 -21.33
C PHE A 293 -27.63 -13.90 -21.27
N ALA A 294 -28.06 -12.68 -21.59
CA ALA A 294 -29.48 -12.32 -21.62
C ALA A 294 -30.30 -13.21 -22.59
N ALA A 295 -29.70 -13.63 -23.72
CA ALA A 295 -30.35 -14.51 -24.69
C ALA A 295 -30.41 -15.97 -24.25
N MET A 296 -29.40 -16.45 -23.54
CA MET A 296 -29.26 -17.86 -23.14
C MET A 296 -29.89 -18.17 -21.78
N GLU A 297 -30.08 -17.17 -20.93
CA GLU A 297 -30.47 -17.35 -19.52
C GLU A 297 -31.83 -16.69 -19.23
N PRO A 298 -32.95 -17.41 -19.37
CA PRO A 298 -34.29 -16.88 -19.16
C PRO A 298 -34.54 -16.29 -17.77
N VAL A 299 -33.71 -16.66 -16.79
CA VAL A 299 -33.76 -16.11 -15.42
C VAL A 299 -33.56 -14.60 -15.39
N VAL A 300 -32.79 -14.04 -16.34
CA VAL A 300 -32.56 -12.59 -16.44
C VAL A 300 -33.86 -11.85 -16.76
N LEU A 301 -34.61 -12.33 -17.75
CA LEU A 301 -35.90 -11.76 -18.13
C LEU A 301 -36.92 -11.89 -17.00
N ARG A 302 -36.99 -13.05 -16.35
CA ARG A 302 -37.86 -13.25 -15.17
C ARG A 302 -37.50 -12.29 -14.04
N HIS A 303 -36.21 -12.11 -13.75
CA HIS A 303 -35.76 -11.18 -12.71
C HIS A 303 -36.09 -9.73 -13.06
N TYR A 304 -35.91 -9.33 -14.33
CA TYR A 304 -36.31 -8.03 -14.84
C TYR A 304 -37.82 -7.80 -14.66
N ASP A 305 -38.66 -8.72 -15.10
CA ASP A 305 -40.12 -8.64 -14.97
C ASP A 305 -40.55 -8.50 -13.50
N ARG A 306 -39.94 -9.30 -12.59
CA ARG A 306 -40.17 -9.18 -11.15
C ARG A 306 -39.76 -7.81 -10.61
N SER A 307 -38.63 -7.28 -11.07
CA SER A 307 -38.10 -5.99 -10.61
C SER A 307 -38.97 -4.82 -11.07
N VAL A 308 -39.39 -4.80 -12.33
CA VAL A 308 -40.33 -3.82 -12.87
C VAL A 308 -41.68 -3.94 -12.16
N GLY A 309 -42.20 -5.15 -11.98
CA GLY A 309 -43.44 -5.40 -11.26
C GLY A 309 -43.42 -4.86 -9.82
N ARG A 310 -42.34 -5.11 -9.07
CA ARG A 310 -42.12 -4.58 -7.71
C ARG A 310 -41.94 -3.07 -7.69
N TYR A 311 -41.36 -2.47 -8.72
CA TYR A 311 -41.20 -1.03 -8.82
C TYR A 311 -42.54 -0.33 -9.06
N LEU A 312 -43.34 -0.84 -10.01
CA LEU A 312 -44.66 -0.30 -10.35
C LEU A 312 -45.70 -0.55 -9.24
N ASN A 313 -45.65 -1.73 -8.61
CA ASN A 313 -46.59 -2.17 -7.59
C ASN A 313 -45.83 -2.62 -6.33
N PRO A 314 -45.26 -1.69 -5.55
CA PRO A 314 -44.45 -2.05 -4.39
C PRO A 314 -45.31 -2.68 -3.29
N PRO A 315 -44.91 -3.83 -2.71
CA PRO A 315 -45.66 -4.46 -1.64
C PRO A 315 -45.70 -3.57 -0.38
N PRO A 316 -46.71 -3.69 0.48
CA PRO A 316 -46.87 -2.87 1.68
C PRO A 316 -45.63 -2.85 2.58
N GLU A 317 -44.91 -3.96 2.68
CA GLU A 317 -43.66 -4.09 3.41
C GLU A 317 -42.56 -3.20 2.82
N LEU A 318 -42.41 -3.20 1.49
CA LEU A 318 -41.43 -2.37 0.80
C LEU A 318 -41.79 -0.89 0.93
N GLN A 319 -43.08 -0.53 0.90
CA GLN A 319 -43.54 0.84 1.14
C GLN A 319 -43.20 1.31 2.56
N LYS A 320 -43.36 0.44 3.57
CA LYS A 320 -42.95 0.74 4.97
C LYS A 320 -41.43 0.92 5.09
N ILE A 321 -40.65 0.04 4.46
CA ILE A 321 -39.18 0.17 4.44
C ILE A 321 -38.77 1.48 3.75
N LYS A 322 -39.40 1.83 2.61
CA LYS A 322 -39.19 3.11 1.92
C LYS A 322 -39.50 4.31 2.81
N ALA A 323 -40.61 4.27 3.54
CA ALA A 323 -41.00 5.35 4.45
C ALA A 323 -40.08 5.50 5.67
N LEU A 324 -39.47 4.39 6.15
CA LEU A 324 -38.54 4.38 7.28
C LEU A 324 -37.08 4.66 6.86
N SER A 325 -36.76 4.46 5.59
CA SER A 325 -35.42 4.68 5.05
C SER A 325 -35.10 6.17 4.99
N ARG A 326 -33.98 6.56 5.62
CA ARG A 326 -33.35 7.88 5.40
C ARG A 326 -32.54 7.94 4.10
N PHE A 327 -32.32 6.81 3.45
CA PHE A 327 -31.73 6.76 2.11
C PHE A 327 -32.81 7.01 1.08
N SER A 328 -32.61 7.99 0.21
CA SER A 328 -33.40 8.08 -1.02
C SER A 328 -33.09 6.81 -1.83
N PHE A 329 -34.11 6.01 -2.10
CA PHE A 329 -34.02 5.09 -3.22
C PHE A 329 -33.87 5.97 -4.46
N SER A 330 -32.93 5.66 -5.35
CA SER A 330 -32.69 6.52 -6.51
C SER A 330 -34.01 6.72 -7.27
N ASP A 331 -34.51 7.95 -7.32
CA ASP A 331 -35.55 8.41 -8.25
C ASP A 331 -34.99 8.54 -9.68
N ALA A 332 -33.87 7.86 -9.95
CA ALA A 332 -33.18 7.85 -11.22
C ALA A 332 -34.15 7.45 -12.33
N ARG A 333 -33.95 8.05 -13.52
CA ARG A 333 -34.74 7.77 -14.73
C ARG A 333 -34.72 6.28 -15.12
N ARG A 334 -33.84 5.47 -14.51
CA ARG A 334 -33.77 4.00 -14.58
C ARG A 334 -33.59 3.36 -13.19
N ALA A 335 -34.56 3.55 -12.29
CA ALA A 335 -34.56 2.90 -10.97
C ALA A 335 -34.48 1.34 -11.02
N VAL A 336 -34.81 0.74 -12.17
CA VAL A 336 -34.63 -0.68 -12.46
C VAL A 336 -33.71 -0.82 -13.69
N PRO A 337 -32.53 -1.46 -13.57
CA PRO A 337 -31.68 -1.75 -14.72
C PRO A 337 -32.41 -2.58 -15.78
N ASP A 338 -32.09 -2.35 -17.05
CA ASP A 338 -32.56 -3.23 -18.12
C ASP A 338 -31.89 -4.61 -18.07
N VAL A 339 -32.34 -5.52 -18.95
CA VAL A 339 -31.85 -6.91 -19.01
C VAL A 339 -30.34 -6.99 -19.28
N PHE A 340 -29.75 -6.04 -20.02
CA PHE A 340 -28.32 -6.03 -20.30
C PHE A 340 -27.54 -5.51 -19.09
N GLY A 341 -28.05 -4.49 -18.39
CA GLY A 341 -27.46 -4.00 -17.16
C GLY A 341 -27.52 -5.03 -16.03
N LEU A 342 -28.62 -5.78 -15.91
CA LEU A 342 -28.72 -6.93 -15.00
C LEU A 342 -27.69 -8.01 -15.34
N SER A 343 -27.54 -8.33 -16.63
CA SER A 343 -26.56 -9.30 -17.12
C SER A 343 -25.12 -8.85 -16.82
N MET A 344 -24.79 -7.57 -17.05
CA MET A 344 -23.46 -7.02 -16.74
C MET A 344 -23.15 -7.07 -15.24
N ARG A 345 -24.13 -6.77 -14.38
CA ARG A 345 -23.98 -6.90 -12.92
C ARG A 345 -23.75 -8.35 -12.50
N HIS A 346 -24.49 -9.30 -13.09
CA HIS A 346 -24.32 -10.73 -12.83
C HIS A 346 -22.92 -11.21 -13.22
N LEU A 347 -22.49 -10.91 -14.44
CA LEU A 347 -21.18 -11.34 -14.94
C LEU A 347 -20.03 -10.66 -14.20
N ARG A 348 -20.22 -9.42 -13.71
CA ARG A 348 -19.29 -8.76 -12.78
C ARG A 348 -19.20 -9.51 -11.46
N TYR A 349 -20.34 -9.86 -10.87
CA TYR A 349 -20.40 -10.59 -9.60
C TYR A 349 -19.64 -11.92 -9.69
N VAL A 350 -19.96 -12.75 -10.69
CA VAL A 350 -19.27 -14.03 -10.94
C VAL A 350 -17.78 -13.79 -11.21
N GLY A 351 -17.47 -12.74 -11.99
CA GLY A 351 -16.12 -12.33 -12.33
C GLY A 351 -15.27 -11.89 -11.14
N LEU A 352 -15.87 -11.31 -10.10
CA LEU A 352 -15.19 -10.96 -8.85
C LEU A 352 -15.08 -12.17 -7.92
N ARG A 353 -16.13 -13.00 -7.82
CA ARG A 353 -16.14 -14.19 -6.96
C ARG A 353 -15.06 -15.20 -7.34
N ARG A 354 -14.79 -15.41 -8.63
CA ARG A 354 -13.71 -16.31 -9.09
C ARG A 354 -12.30 -15.87 -8.67
N ARG A 355 -12.10 -14.60 -8.29
CA ARG A 355 -10.80 -14.07 -7.81
C ARG A 355 -10.57 -14.42 -6.34
N ILE A 356 -11.61 -14.84 -5.62
CA ILE A 356 -11.51 -15.25 -4.23
C ILE A 356 -10.88 -16.64 -4.20
N ARG A 357 -9.68 -16.72 -3.63
CA ARG A 357 -9.01 -17.98 -3.34
C ARG A 357 -8.98 -18.17 -1.82
N THR A 358 -9.32 -19.37 -1.37
CA THR A 358 -9.14 -19.78 0.02
C THR A 358 -7.92 -20.69 0.10
N SER A 359 -6.91 -20.27 0.86
CA SER A 359 -5.78 -21.12 1.21
C SER A 359 -6.11 -21.87 2.50
N THR A 360 -5.82 -23.15 2.60
CA THR A 360 -6.05 -23.94 3.82
C THR A 360 -5.16 -23.44 4.97
N THR A 361 -5.54 -23.79 6.20
CA THR A 361 -4.92 -23.37 7.47
C THR A 361 -3.40 -23.57 7.54
N ASP A 362 -2.83 -24.52 6.78
CA ASP A 362 -1.38 -24.78 6.77
C ASP A 362 -0.57 -23.66 6.11
N THR A 363 -1.23 -22.85 5.25
CA THR A 363 -0.67 -21.71 4.52
C THR A 363 -1.11 -20.35 5.07
N TYR A 364 -2.02 -20.33 6.05
CA TYR A 364 -2.60 -19.09 6.56
C TYR A 364 -1.55 -18.29 7.36
N GLY A 365 -1.09 -17.17 6.79
CA GLY A 365 -0.18 -16.22 7.45
C GLY A 365 1.32 -16.41 7.16
N ARG A 366 1.71 -17.28 6.23
CA ARG A 366 3.12 -17.49 5.86
C ARG A 366 3.40 -17.01 4.44
N LEU A 367 4.28 -16.02 4.28
CA LEU A 367 4.72 -15.46 3.00
C LEU A 367 5.85 -16.28 2.33
N ALA A 368 6.41 -17.27 3.03
CA ALA A 368 7.51 -18.10 2.55
C ALA A 368 7.36 -19.55 3.04
N ASP A 369 7.90 -20.50 2.29
CA ASP A 369 8.08 -21.88 2.72
C ASP A 369 8.97 -21.93 3.97
N ILE A 370 8.65 -22.84 4.89
CA ILE A 370 9.42 -23.02 6.11
C ILE A 370 10.77 -23.65 5.74
N GLU A 371 11.80 -22.84 5.57
CA GLU A 371 13.15 -23.32 5.91
C GLU A 371 13.19 -23.46 7.42
N ILE A 372 12.97 -24.66 7.94
CA ILE A 372 13.17 -24.96 9.36
C ILE A 372 14.67 -24.77 9.59
N PRO A 373 15.12 -23.69 10.25
CA PRO A 373 16.53 -23.47 10.36
C PRO A 373 17.03 -24.50 11.37
N LYS A 374 17.95 -25.35 10.92
CA LYS A 374 18.51 -26.44 11.72
C LYS A 374 19.37 -25.86 12.84
N GLY A 375 19.34 -26.49 14.00
CA GLY A 375 20.13 -26.10 15.17
C GLY A 375 19.37 -25.24 16.18
N ASP A 376 20.01 -25.01 17.32
CA ASP A 376 19.42 -24.34 18.47
C ASP A 376 19.05 -22.87 18.18
N LEU A 377 17.93 -22.42 18.75
CA LEU A 377 17.37 -21.07 18.50
C LEU A 377 18.19 -20.00 19.22
N GLU A 378 18.65 -20.29 20.44
CA GLU A 378 19.46 -19.35 21.22
C GLU A 378 20.82 -19.15 20.55
N GLU A 379 21.48 -20.24 20.16
CA GLU A 379 22.77 -20.20 19.47
C GLU A 379 22.71 -19.38 18.16
N ARG A 380 21.67 -19.58 17.34
CA ARG A 380 21.49 -18.80 16.09
C ARG A 380 21.21 -17.32 16.35
N THR A 381 20.41 -17.02 17.37
CA THR A 381 20.10 -15.64 17.74
C THR A 381 21.36 -14.93 18.23
N GLN A 382 22.17 -15.62 19.03
CA GLN A 382 23.45 -15.11 19.53
C GLN A 382 24.44 -14.91 18.38
N ASN A 383 24.63 -15.88 17.49
CA ASN A 383 25.52 -15.76 16.34
C ASN A 383 25.13 -14.61 15.40
N ARG A 384 23.82 -14.41 15.18
CA ARG A 384 23.31 -13.28 14.38
C ARG A 384 23.55 -11.94 15.07
N GLN A 385 23.37 -11.85 16.38
CA GLN A 385 23.66 -10.64 17.16
C GLN A 385 25.16 -10.31 17.14
N VAL A 386 26.04 -11.31 17.28
CA VAL A 386 27.50 -11.16 17.15
C VAL A 386 27.86 -10.62 15.76
N ALA A 387 27.39 -11.28 14.70
CA ALA A 387 27.71 -10.88 13.33
C ALA A 387 27.20 -9.47 12.98
N ALA A 388 26.00 -9.11 13.42
CA ALA A 388 25.43 -7.79 13.20
C ALA A 388 26.20 -6.69 13.96
N PHE A 389 26.61 -6.97 15.19
CA PHE A 389 27.44 -6.06 15.98
C PHE A 389 28.82 -5.85 15.34
N ASP A 390 29.48 -6.93 14.93
CA ASP A 390 30.79 -6.86 14.28
C ASP A 390 30.76 -6.14 12.94
N ALA A 391 29.69 -6.32 12.15
CA ALA A 391 29.48 -5.59 10.90
C ALA A 391 29.31 -4.08 11.17
N TRP A 392 28.47 -3.70 12.13
CA TRP A 392 28.29 -2.30 12.53
C TRP A 392 29.59 -1.68 13.06
N LEU A 393 30.39 -2.42 13.82
CA LEU A 393 31.64 -1.92 14.36
C LEU A 393 32.67 -1.63 13.25
N LYS A 394 32.63 -2.39 12.14
CA LYS A 394 33.48 -2.14 10.97
C LYS A 394 33.05 -0.89 10.20
N ASP A 395 31.74 -0.64 10.10
CA ASP A 395 31.16 0.47 9.36
C ASP A 395 30.16 1.26 10.21
N ALA A 396 30.70 2.01 11.18
CA ALA A 396 29.89 2.79 12.11
C ALA A 396 29.42 4.11 11.49
N ASP A 397 28.23 4.55 11.89
CA ASP A 397 27.59 5.74 11.32
C ASP A 397 28.46 7.00 11.48
N ARG A 398 28.49 7.85 10.45
CA ARG A 398 29.13 9.17 10.54
C ARG A 398 28.25 10.13 11.33
N VAL A 399 28.90 10.89 12.22
CA VAL A 399 28.25 11.84 13.14
C VAL A 399 27.57 13.00 12.40
N ILE A 400 28.11 13.40 11.24
CA ILE A 400 27.58 14.52 10.44
C ILE A 400 26.13 14.32 9.99
N TYR A 401 25.69 13.06 9.82
CA TYR A 401 24.31 12.75 9.38
C TYR A 401 23.28 12.86 10.51
N ASN A 402 23.71 13.13 11.75
CA ASN A 402 22.82 13.40 12.87
C ASN A 402 23.09 14.81 13.41
N GLU A 403 22.14 15.73 13.17
CA GLU A 403 22.29 17.15 13.54
C GLU A 403 22.60 17.35 15.03
N GLN A 404 21.98 16.55 15.91
CA GLN A 404 22.17 16.63 17.36
C GLN A 404 23.57 16.15 17.77
N LEU A 405 24.03 15.02 17.22
CA LEU A 405 25.38 14.51 17.50
C LEU A 405 26.46 15.44 16.94
N ALA A 406 26.28 15.93 15.70
CA ALA A 406 27.21 16.87 15.07
C ALA A 406 27.32 18.18 15.87
N ARG A 407 26.18 18.70 16.35
CA ARG A 407 26.15 19.89 17.22
C ARG A 407 26.88 19.64 18.54
N ASN A 408 26.62 18.52 19.21
CA ASN A 408 27.25 18.19 20.48
C ASN A 408 28.76 17.96 20.34
N LEU A 409 29.21 17.32 19.26
CA LEU A 409 30.62 17.14 18.95
C LEU A 409 31.31 18.50 18.73
N LYS A 410 30.68 19.41 17.98
CA LYS A 410 31.19 20.77 17.77
C LYS A 410 31.33 21.54 19.10
N ILE A 411 30.32 21.47 19.97
CA ILE A 411 30.35 22.13 21.28
C ILE A 411 31.47 21.51 22.15
N TYR A 412 31.58 20.18 22.17
CA TYR A 412 32.63 19.49 22.91
C TYR A 412 34.04 19.97 22.51
N ARG A 413 34.36 19.99 21.20
CA ARG A 413 35.65 20.46 20.68
C ARG A 413 35.94 21.91 21.08
N GLN A 414 34.97 22.80 20.86
CA GLN A 414 35.11 24.23 21.21
C GLN A 414 35.37 24.44 22.71
N ARG A 415 34.71 23.66 23.58
CA ARG A 415 34.91 23.77 25.03
C ARG A 415 36.23 23.17 25.47
N LYS A 416 36.72 22.13 24.79
CA LYS A 416 38.04 21.52 25.02
C LYS A 416 39.18 22.48 24.67
N GLU A 417 39.14 23.11 23.49
CA GLU A 417 40.10 24.15 23.08
C GLU A 417 40.09 25.39 24.00
N GLY A 418 38.97 25.64 24.67
CA GLY A 418 38.81 26.73 25.62
C GLY A 418 39.40 26.48 27.00
N LEU A 419 39.90 25.28 27.30
CA LEU A 419 40.47 24.93 28.61
C LEU A 419 41.81 25.63 28.87
N ASP A 420 42.60 25.91 27.84
CA ASP A 420 43.95 26.51 27.95
C ASP A 420 43.93 28.05 28.02
N LYS A 421 42.74 28.67 28.04
CA LYS A 421 42.60 30.13 28.08
C LYS A 421 42.35 30.62 29.51
N GLU A 422 43.35 31.27 30.12
CA GLU A 422 43.16 31.98 31.39
C GLU A 422 42.08 33.06 31.25
N ARG A 423 41.06 33.00 32.10
CA ARG A 423 39.97 34.01 32.17
C ARG A 423 40.07 34.79 33.47
N SER A 424 39.83 36.10 33.39
CA SER A 424 39.71 36.96 34.58
C SER A 424 38.48 36.56 35.41
N ARG A 425 38.56 36.71 36.75
CA ARG A 425 37.51 36.33 37.73
C ARG A 425 36.10 36.87 37.39
N LEU A 426 36.02 38.07 36.81
CA LEU A 426 34.75 38.68 36.39
C LEU A 426 34.10 37.93 35.20
N THR A 427 34.90 37.34 34.32
CA THR A 427 34.44 36.61 33.14
C THR A 427 33.99 35.19 33.50
N SER A 428 34.61 34.55 34.50
CA SER A 428 34.20 33.25 35.04
C SER A 428 32.88 33.33 35.81
N MET A 429 32.61 34.43 36.54
CA MET A 429 31.31 34.65 37.19
C MET A 429 30.14 34.80 36.20
N LEU A 430 30.37 35.32 34.99
CA LEU A 430 29.32 35.54 33.98
C LEU A 430 29.08 34.35 33.04
N LEU A 431 30.14 33.58 32.71
CA LEU A 431 30.09 32.53 31.69
C LEU A 431 30.32 31.12 32.24
N GLY A 432 30.50 30.98 33.56
CA GLY A 432 30.83 29.73 34.25
C GLY A 432 32.31 29.33 34.10
N GLU A 433 32.77 28.46 35.00
CA GLU A 433 34.14 27.95 35.00
C GLU A 433 34.42 27.10 33.73
N PRO A 434 35.53 27.32 33.00
CA PRO A 434 35.86 26.58 31.78
C PRO A 434 35.85 25.06 31.96
N GLN A 435 36.36 24.57 33.08
CA GLN A 435 36.41 23.14 33.43
C GLN A 435 34.99 22.56 33.61
N GLN A 436 34.09 23.30 34.24
CA GLN A 436 32.70 22.89 34.45
C GLN A 436 31.93 22.88 33.13
N ASN A 437 32.12 23.90 32.29
CA ASN A 437 31.52 23.98 30.96
C ASN A 437 31.97 22.84 30.04
N PHE A 438 33.25 22.48 30.11
CA PHE A 438 33.78 21.32 29.38
C PHE A 438 33.17 20.01 29.89
N ALA A 439 33.08 19.83 31.22
CA ALA A 439 32.46 18.64 31.81
C ALA A 439 30.99 18.47 31.36
N VAL A 440 30.22 19.56 31.32
CA VAL A 440 28.82 19.55 30.82
C VAL A 440 28.75 19.17 29.35
N ALA A 441 29.62 19.74 28.50
CA ALA A 441 29.66 19.43 27.08
C ALA A 441 30.06 17.97 26.81
N ARG A 442 31.03 17.45 27.56
CA ARG A 442 31.45 16.04 27.54
C ARG A 442 30.29 15.12 27.90
N ASP A 443 29.59 15.43 28.98
CA ASP A 443 28.49 14.61 29.48
C ASP A 443 27.30 14.61 28.50
N ALA A 444 26.99 15.76 27.89
CA ALA A 444 25.96 15.88 26.86
C ALA A 444 26.30 15.07 25.60
N LEU A 445 27.56 15.11 25.14
CA LEU A 445 28.01 14.31 24.01
C LEU A 445 27.88 12.81 24.30
N CYS A 446 28.42 12.35 25.44
CA CYS A 446 28.36 10.94 25.84
C CYS A 446 26.92 10.43 25.96
N PHE A 447 26.03 11.21 26.59
CA PHE A 447 24.62 10.88 26.70
C PHE A 447 23.94 10.80 25.33
N SER A 448 24.19 11.77 24.44
CA SER A 448 23.58 11.76 23.11
C SER A 448 24.03 10.57 22.26
N ILE A 449 25.29 10.15 22.39
CA ILE A 449 25.81 8.93 21.74
C ILE A 449 25.13 7.69 22.30
N GLY A 450 25.05 7.56 23.63
CA GLY A 450 24.35 6.46 24.27
C GLY A 450 22.89 6.36 23.84
N LEU A 451 22.16 7.48 23.86
CA LEU A 451 20.76 7.53 23.45
C LEU A 451 20.57 7.21 21.96
N TYR A 452 21.47 7.70 21.10
CA TYR A 452 21.47 7.37 19.68
C TYR A 452 21.63 5.86 19.46
N LEU A 453 22.61 5.23 20.11
CA LEU A 453 22.88 3.79 20.00
C LEU A 453 21.72 2.95 20.55
N TYR A 454 21.14 3.36 21.67
CA TYR A 454 19.97 2.73 22.26
C TYR A 454 18.80 2.68 21.26
N ASN A 455 18.46 3.83 20.65
CA ASN A 455 17.39 3.93 19.67
C ASN A 455 17.71 3.20 18.35
N ARG A 456 18.99 3.18 17.96
CA ARG A 456 19.46 2.46 16.76
C ARG A 456 19.30 0.94 16.93
N TRP A 457 19.76 0.40 18.06
CA TRP A 457 19.85 -1.05 18.26
C TRP A 457 18.59 -1.70 18.82
N LYS A 458 17.72 -0.92 19.50
CA LYS A 458 16.43 -1.40 20.02
C LYS A 458 16.60 -2.69 20.83
N THR A 459 15.99 -3.79 20.41
CA THR A 459 16.05 -5.09 21.11
C THR A 459 17.46 -5.69 21.21
N ALA A 460 18.40 -5.27 20.37
CA ALA A 460 19.81 -5.68 20.45
C ALA A 460 20.65 -4.78 21.37
N SER A 461 20.08 -3.67 21.87
CA SER A 461 20.75 -2.69 22.73
C SER A 461 21.42 -3.34 23.96
N PRO A 462 20.78 -4.25 24.71
CA PRO A 462 21.40 -4.82 25.92
C PRO A 462 22.67 -5.61 25.61
N TYR A 463 22.62 -6.44 24.57
CA TYR A 463 23.77 -7.22 24.11
C TYR A 463 24.90 -6.29 23.61
N ASN A 464 24.57 -5.35 22.73
CA ASN A 464 25.55 -4.45 22.12
C ASN A 464 26.23 -3.53 23.15
N PHE A 465 25.49 -3.02 24.14
CA PHE A 465 26.09 -2.22 25.22
C PHE A 465 26.99 -3.04 26.14
N ARG A 466 26.60 -4.26 26.51
CA ARG A 466 27.51 -5.16 27.28
C ARG A 466 28.78 -5.43 26.50
N ARG A 467 28.66 -5.69 25.19
CA ARG A 467 29.81 -5.92 24.33
C ARG A 467 30.73 -4.70 24.24
N LEU A 468 30.17 -3.50 24.09
CA LEU A 468 30.95 -2.26 24.14
C LEU A 468 31.63 -2.05 25.51
N ILE A 469 30.93 -2.31 26.62
CA ILE A 469 31.50 -2.19 27.98
C ILE A 469 32.68 -3.15 28.16
N GLU A 470 32.54 -4.41 27.71
CA GLU A 470 33.62 -5.40 27.69
C GLU A 470 34.81 -4.90 26.86
N MET A 471 34.56 -4.42 25.65
CA MET A 471 35.61 -3.93 24.75
C MET A 471 36.34 -2.70 25.31
N LEU A 472 35.63 -1.79 25.97
CA LEU A 472 36.22 -0.62 26.63
C LEU A 472 36.99 -1.02 27.91
N GLY A 473 36.71 -2.19 28.49
CA GLY A 473 37.37 -2.71 29.69
C GLY A 473 38.52 -3.70 29.45
N SER A 474 38.56 -4.40 28.32
CA SER A 474 39.48 -5.53 28.08
C SER A 474 40.85 -5.14 27.50
N GLY A 475 41.08 -3.87 27.17
CA GLY A 475 42.34 -3.41 26.55
C GLY A 475 42.60 -3.96 25.14
N GLN A 476 41.80 -4.90 24.62
CA GLN A 476 41.98 -5.51 23.30
C GLN A 476 41.77 -4.52 22.14
N TYR A 477 41.15 -3.36 22.40
CA TYR A 477 41.04 -2.23 21.48
C TYR A 477 42.01 -1.09 21.82
N GLU A 478 43.21 -1.43 22.31
CA GLU A 478 44.39 -0.55 22.35
C GLU A 478 44.99 -0.27 20.95
N GLN A 479 44.18 -0.28 19.88
CA GLN A 479 44.57 0.49 18.70
C GLN A 479 44.52 1.95 19.10
N LYS A 480 45.67 2.65 19.07
CA LYS A 480 45.86 4.11 19.27
C LYS A 480 44.51 4.81 19.32
N GLY A 481 43.99 5.08 20.53
CA GLY A 481 42.67 5.68 20.68
C GLY A 481 42.56 6.86 19.71
N ALA A 482 41.50 6.86 18.90
CA ALA A 482 41.29 7.92 17.94
C ALA A 482 41.29 9.23 18.73
N ASP A 483 42.25 10.10 18.47
CA ASP A 483 42.17 11.47 18.94
C ASP A 483 41.10 12.12 18.08
N VAL A 484 39.85 12.06 18.54
CA VAL A 484 38.70 12.51 17.76
C VAL A 484 38.90 13.94 17.32
N ASP A 485 39.66 14.75 18.05
CA ASP A 485 39.95 16.14 17.69
C ASP A 485 40.80 16.29 16.43
N LYS A 486 41.59 15.26 16.06
CA LYS A 486 42.42 15.24 14.84
C LYS A 486 41.66 14.80 13.59
N ILE A 487 40.44 14.27 13.75
CA ILE A 487 39.62 13.81 12.62
C ILE A 487 38.75 14.99 12.13
N PRO A 488 38.73 15.30 10.82
CA PRO A 488 37.80 16.28 10.27
C PRO A 488 36.35 15.99 10.69
N ALA A 489 35.58 17.00 11.12
CA ALA A 489 34.25 16.78 11.68
C ALA A 489 33.28 16.02 10.75
N ALA A 490 33.50 16.11 9.42
CA ALA A 490 32.72 15.39 8.41
C ALA A 490 33.00 13.88 8.34
N ASP A 491 34.14 13.44 8.87
CA ASP A 491 34.62 12.06 8.80
C ASP A 491 34.55 11.32 10.14
N VAL A 492 34.18 12.00 11.23
CA VAL A 492 34.04 11.37 12.55
C VAL A 492 32.88 10.40 12.54
N THR A 493 33.16 9.16 12.93
CA THR A 493 32.15 8.13 13.17
C THR A 493 31.77 8.04 14.64
N VAL A 494 30.62 7.44 14.91
CA VAL A 494 30.20 7.11 16.29
C VAL A 494 31.23 6.20 16.97
N ARG A 495 31.84 5.29 16.21
CA ARG A 495 32.93 4.44 16.71
C ARG A 495 34.12 5.26 17.18
N ASP A 496 34.55 6.26 16.43
CA ASP A 496 35.72 7.08 16.81
C ASP A 496 35.49 7.76 18.16
N ILE A 497 34.27 8.28 18.39
CA ILE A 497 33.86 8.87 19.67
C ILE A 497 33.87 7.83 20.79
N ILE A 498 33.39 6.62 20.52
CA ILE A 498 33.33 5.55 21.53
C ILE A 498 34.71 5.19 22.07
N PHE A 499 35.70 5.14 21.18
CA PHE A 499 37.06 4.71 21.52
C PHE A 499 38.02 5.87 21.84
N ASP A 500 37.54 7.11 21.84
CA ASP A 500 38.31 8.28 22.31
C ASP A 500 38.72 8.13 23.77
N THR A 501 40.01 8.35 24.05
CA THR A 501 40.59 8.15 25.39
C THR A 501 40.02 9.11 26.43
N GLY A 502 39.62 10.32 26.04
CA GLY A 502 39.04 11.32 26.92
C GLY A 502 37.55 11.13 27.22
N LEU A 503 36.86 10.28 26.44
CA LEU A 503 35.42 10.01 26.57
C LEU A 503 35.12 8.61 27.13
N ARG A 504 36.05 7.67 26.98
CA ARG A 504 35.93 6.25 27.35
C ARG A 504 35.24 6.00 28.70
N GLU A 505 35.76 6.56 29.79
CA GLU A 505 35.23 6.33 31.14
C GLU A 505 33.80 6.85 31.30
N LYS A 506 33.51 8.01 30.71
CA LYS A 506 32.17 8.60 30.78
C LYS A 506 31.18 7.79 29.95
N LEU A 507 31.55 7.37 28.74
CA LEU A 507 30.71 6.54 27.87
C LEU A 507 30.42 5.18 28.49
N LYS A 508 31.41 4.54 29.12
CA LYS A 508 31.22 3.29 29.86
C LYS A 508 30.14 3.45 30.94
N SER A 509 30.22 4.52 31.74
CA SER A 509 29.19 4.85 32.73
C SER A 509 27.82 5.13 32.09
N THR A 510 27.78 5.85 30.96
CA THR A 510 26.54 6.10 30.22
C THR A 510 25.90 4.81 29.72
N PHE A 511 26.67 3.86 29.20
CA PHE A 511 26.15 2.58 28.71
C PHE A 511 25.60 1.72 29.85
N VAL A 512 26.27 1.70 31.01
CA VAL A 512 25.75 1.04 32.21
C VAL A 512 24.42 1.66 32.64
N ASN A 513 24.34 3.00 32.67
CA ASN A 513 23.10 3.68 33.05
C ASN A 513 21.94 3.38 32.08
N LEU A 514 22.22 3.26 30.78
CA LEU A 514 21.22 2.89 29.79
C LEU A 514 20.75 1.44 29.93
N LEU A 515 21.66 0.51 30.27
CA LEU A 515 21.28 -0.87 30.59
C LEU A 515 20.37 -0.95 31.84
N ILE A 516 20.66 -0.14 32.86
CA ILE A 516 19.81 -0.05 34.06
C ILE A 516 18.45 0.54 33.70
N PHE A 517 18.42 1.61 32.89
CA PHE A 517 17.19 2.22 32.42
C PHE A 517 16.32 1.24 31.63
N ASP A 518 16.91 0.49 30.69
CA ASP A 518 16.24 -0.53 29.89
C ASP A 518 15.62 -1.62 30.76
N ALA A 519 16.39 -2.16 31.72
CA ALA A 519 15.90 -3.17 32.65
C ALA A 519 14.75 -2.65 33.56
N LEU A 520 14.83 -1.40 34.02
CA LEU A 520 13.77 -0.77 34.82
C LEU A 520 12.52 -0.49 33.97
N TYR A 521 12.70 -0.01 32.73
CA TYR A 521 11.62 0.23 31.80
C TYR A 521 10.85 -1.06 31.49
N ASP A 522 11.58 -2.14 31.17
CA ASP A 522 10.97 -3.45 30.91
C ASP A 522 10.27 -4.01 32.15
N ALA A 523 10.84 -3.84 33.34
CA ALA A 523 10.19 -4.25 34.59
C ALA A 523 8.87 -3.49 34.83
N ILE A 524 8.84 -2.18 34.58
CA ILE A 524 7.62 -1.36 34.70
C ILE A 524 6.60 -1.76 33.63
N VAL A 525 7.03 -1.95 32.38
CA VAL A 525 6.15 -2.33 31.27
C VAL A 525 5.51 -3.69 31.50
N ASN A 526 6.29 -4.67 31.97
CA ASN A 526 5.80 -6.00 32.27
C ASN A 526 4.95 -6.04 33.55
N GLY A 527 5.20 -5.13 34.49
CA GLY A 527 4.42 -4.95 35.72
C GLY A 527 3.17 -4.09 35.56
N PHE A 528 2.84 -3.59 34.35
CA PHE A 528 1.67 -2.72 34.18
C PHE A 528 0.34 -3.39 34.51
N SER A 529 0.22 -4.72 34.41
CA SER A 529 -0.98 -5.44 34.87
C SER A 529 -1.15 -5.32 36.38
N ASP A 530 -0.06 -5.50 37.12
CA ASP A 530 -0.04 -5.57 38.58
C ASP A 530 -0.14 -4.15 39.18
N ILE A 531 0.52 -3.16 38.57
CA ILE A 531 0.40 -1.74 38.90
C ILE A 531 -1.04 -1.23 38.66
N ALA A 532 -1.72 -1.73 37.63
CA ALA A 532 -3.11 -1.38 37.34
C ALA A 532 -4.12 -2.06 38.29
N GLU A 533 -3.78 -3.21 38.86
CA GLU A 533 -4.57 -3.87 39.92
C GLU A 533 -4.42 -3.17 41.29
N GLU A 534 -3.21 -2.70 41.65
CA GLU A 534 -2.97 -1.93 42.89
C GLU A 534 -3.56 -0.51 42.87
N ALA A 535 -3.85 0.04 41.69
CA ALA A 535 -4.43 1.38 41.52
C ALA A 535 -5.98 1.39 41.57
N ARG A 536 -6.62 0.26 41.87
CA ARG A 536 -8.07 0.13 42.19
C ARG A 536 -8.29 0.06 43.68
#